data_AF-T5AGL4-F1
#
_entry.id   AF-T5AGL4-F1
#
_cell.length_a   1.000
_cell.length_b   1.000
_cell.length_c   1.000
_cell.angle_alpha   90.00
_cell.angle_beta   90.00
_cell.angle_gamma   90.00
#
_symmetry.space_group_name_H-M   'P 1'
#
loop_
_entity.id
_entity.type
_entity.pdbx_description
1 polymer ?
#
loop_
_entity_poly.entity_id
_entity_poly.type
_entity_poly.pdbx_seq_one_letter_code
_entity_poly.pdbx_strand_id
1 'polypeptide(L)'
;MSGSDSVERSPSKRRCLDDDAIPTTRPMARRPIISADQSLDWSSRVSSPSKQSREAPSKRLYLLQSAHVMGYRSFAADGDKAPAALQAIVACIVEDARGTGILSPSDVDALKDKADTNPSVDWLLKKPQIVDTSGRRERLGKLPDMGTLANILEEAEDCERRTHAEASWNCAVHYPLLSVALRLAHVNNAPQLNRHIEIKAINVTTAKVVKPYVTSTAKASTDSRVDFCVCIMPVYDSPCDDVLYGIAKRSAHISVNHTDDCLPLINAPISLSIETNRPDGNSQAALEQIGSWMSCHWKRIRELTAPDLAAADELGFLPGIIVEGQNWIFVASTQGRVLDSGTRETIMWKRILIGSTDSIQGICQIITVIQRLATWSAESHWPWFQQTVLGDATFLSEPAETSGSKTEG
;
A
#
# COMPACT_ATOMS: atom_id res chain seq x y z
N MET A 1 38.41 -37.80 -29.75
CA MET A 1 38.62 -37.05 -31.00
C MET A 1 37.37 -36.22 -31.25
N SER A 2 37.54 -34.89 -31.36
CA SER A 2 36.64 -33.90 -32.01
C SER A 2 35.21 -33.77 -31.43
N GLY A 3 34.77 -32.65 -30.84
CA GLY A 3 34.64 -31.30 -31.42
C GLY A 3 33.20 -31.13 -31.96
N SER A 4 32.27 -30.54 -31.19
CA SER A 4 31.90 -29.11 -31.10
C SER A 4 30.74 -28.70 -32.02
N ASP A 5 29.65 -28.25 -31.38
CA ASP A 5 28.62 -27.25 -31.71
C ASP A 5 28.30 -26.82 -33.16
N SER A 6 27.01 -26.65 -33.43
CA SER A 6 26.46 -25.60 -34.32
C SER A 6 25.00 -25.26 -34.00
N VAL A 7 24.77 -23.96 -33.85
CA VAL A 7 23.54 -23.19 -33.54
C VAL A 7 22.76 -22.86 -34.82
N GLU A 8 21.43 -22.59 -34.75
CA GLU A 8 20.69 -21.51 -35.48
C GLU A 8 19.16 -21.64 -35.25
N ARG A 9 18.45 -20.70 -34.60
CA ARG A 9 17.94 -19.35 -34.97
C ARG A 9 16.69 -19.31 -35.89
N SER A 10 15.67 -18.59 -35.41
CA SER A 10 14.42 -18.20 -36.08
C SER A 10 14.60 -17.33 -37.32
N PRO A 11 13.60 -17.25 -38.22
CA PRO A 11 13.51 -16.18 -39.20
C PRO A 11 12.41 -15.14 -38.89
N SER A 12 12.74 -13.91 -39.24
CA SER A 12 12.06 -12.64 -39.06
C SER A 12 11.19 -12.20 -40.25
N LYS A 13 10.19 -11.35 -39.95
CA LYS A 13 9.52 -10.30 -40.75
C LYS A 13 9.71 -10.26 -42.29
N ARG A 14 8.59 -10.21 -43.01
CA ARG A 14 8.47 -9.48 -44.30
C ARG A 14 7.37 -8.43 -44.24
N ARG A 15 7.75 -7.20 -44.63
CA ARG A 15 6.87 -6.10 -45.04
C ARG A 15 6.29 -6.41 -46.43
N CYS A 16 5.04 -6.00 -46.68
CA CYS A 16 4.56 -5.71 -48.02
C CYS A 16 4.10 -4.25 -48.03
N LEU A 17 4.67 -3.47 -48.93
CA LEU A 17 4.19 -2.15 -49.35
C LEU A 17 3.19 -2.41 -50.48
N ASP A 18 2.11 -1.64 -50.53
CA ASP A 18 1.44 -1.31 -51.78
C ASP A 18 1.01 0.16 -51.72
N ASP A 19 1.47 0.89 -52.75
CA ASP A 19 1.16 2.25 -53.14
C ASP A 19 -0.10 2.27 -54.03
N ASP A 20 -0.63 3.47 -54.27
CA ASP A 20 -1.74 3.88 -55.15
C ASP A 20 -3.16 3.81 -54.53
N ALA A 21 -4.00 4.85 -54.51
CA ALA A 21 -3.98 6.11 -55.23
C ALA A 21 -5.00 7.15 -54.68
N ILE A 22 -4.61 8.43 -54.84
CA ILE A 22 -5.38 9.66 -55.15
C ILE A 22 -5.80 10.64 -54.03
N PRO A 23 -5.48 11.95 -54.17
CA PRO A 23 -5.57 12.96 -53.10
C PRO A 23 -6.73 13.96 -53.30
N THR A 24 -7.31 14.46 -52.20
CA THR A 24 -8.20 15.64 -52.23
C THR A 24 -7.57 16.84 -51.55
N THR A 25 -7.56 17.94 -52.29
CA THR A 25 -6.91 19.22 -52.07
C THR A 25 -7.63 20.05 -50.99
N ARG A 26 -6.86 20.73 -50.12
CA ARG A 26 -7.34 21.87 -49.30
C ARG A 26 -6.51 23.11 -49.64
N PRO A 27 -7.12 24.30 -49.78
CA PRO A 27 -6.44 25.47 -50.31
C PRO A 27 -5.53 26.13 -49.26
N MET A 28 -4.34 26.54 -49.73
CA MET A 28 -3.39 27.37 -48.99
C MET A 28 -3.92 28.80 -48.88
N ALA A 29 -3.95 29.34 -47.66
CA ALA A 29 -4.15 30.77 -47.41
C ALA A 29 -2.82 31.43 -47.04
N ARG A 30 -2.64 32.62 -47.63
CA ARG A 30 -1.44 33.45 -47.78
C ARG A 30 -0.74 33.85 -46.47
N ARG A 31 0.59 33.89 -46.50
CA ARG A 31 1.43 34.70 -45.60
C ARG A 31 1.46 36.17 -46.06
N PRO A 32 1.45 37.14 -45.15
CA PRO A 32 2.14 38.42 -45.35
C PRO A 32 3.38 38.52 -44.45
N ILE A 33 4.38 39.28 -44.92
CA ILE A 33 5.64 39.58 -44.22
C ILE A 33 5.63 41.07 -43.81
N ILE A 34 6.25 41.36 -42.65
CA ILE A 34 6.81 42.63 -42.13
C ILE A 34 5.84 43.69 -41.55
N SER A 35 5.90 43.94 -40.24
CA SER A 35 6.59 45.11 -39.64
C SER A 35 6.52 45.07 -38.11
N ALA A 36 7.63 45.49 -37.48
CA ALA A 36 7.71 45.81 -36.07
C ALA A 36 6.92 47.11 -35.79
N ASP A 37 6.22 47.16 -34.65
CA ASP A 37 6.44 48.19 -33.64
C ASP A 37 5.71 47.88 -32.32
N GLN A 38 6.29 48.41 -31.25
CA GLN A 38 5.90 48.25 -29.85
C GLN A 38 4.59 49.01 -29.53
N SER A 39 3.75 48.46 -28.64
CA SER A 39 3.15 49.21 -27.52
C SER A 39 2.28 48.32 -26.63
N LEU A 40 2.44 48.56 -25.34
CA LEU A 40 1.56 48.11 -24.25
C LEU A 40 0.18 48.76 -24.43
N ASP A 41 -0.93 48.02 -24.24
CA ASP A 41 -1.67 48.11 -22.98
C ASP A 41 -2.92 47.20 -22.92
N TRP A 42 -3.25 46.95 -21.65
CA TRP A 42 -4.37 46.30 -21.00
C TRP A 42 -5.79 46.47 -21.60
N SER A 43 -6.51 45.36 -21.84
CA SER A 43 -7.84 45.08 -21.22
C SER A 43 -8.59 43.88 -21.81
N SER A 44 -9.10 43.07 -20.87
CA SER A 44 -10.30 42.21 -20.89
C SER A 44 -10.69 41.51 -22.19
N ARG A 45 -10.43 40.19 -22.26
CA ARG A 45 -11.30 39.26 -22.98
C ARG A 45 -11.87 38.23 -22.02
N VAL A 46 -13.19 38.33 -21.91
CA VAL A 46 -14.13 37.39 -21.31
C VAL A 46 -13.76 35.96 -21.69
N SER A 47 -13.44 35.14 -20.70
CA SER A 47 -13.26 33.71 -20.83
C SER A 47 -14.62 33.02 -20.77
N SER A 48 -15.05 32.45 -21.90
CA SER A 48 -16.16 31.50 -21.95
C SER A 48 -15.88 30.28 -21.08
N PRO A 49 -16.89 29.68 -20.42
CA PRO A 49 -16.69 28.65 -19.41
C PRO A 49 -16.59 27.28 -20.08
N SER A 50 -15.38 26.73 -20.17
CA SER A 50 -15.20 25.31 -20.41
C SER A 50 -13.97 24.81 -19.69
N LYS A 51 -14.17 24.41 -18.43
CA LYS A 51 -13.40 23.42 -17.68
C LYS A 51 -14.16 23.20 -16.38
N GLN A 52 -14.63 21.97 -16.15
CA GLN A 52 -15.09 21.54 -14.83
C GLN A 52 -13.99 21.90 -13.83
N SER A 53 -14.25 22.91 -12.99
CA SER A 53 -13.38 23.22 -11.86
C SER A 53 -13.38 22.00 -10.95
N ARG A 54 -12.31 21.21 -10.98
CA ARG A 54 -12.06 20.19 -9.95
C ARG A 54 -12.01 20.93 -8.62
N GLU A 55 -12.88 20.56 -7.69
CA GLU A 55 -12.91 21.15 -6.36
C GLU A 55 -11.57 20.90 -5.65
N ALA A 56 -11.06 21.91 -4.95
CA ALA A 56 -9.79 21.79 -4.23
C ALA A 56 -9.90 20.72 -3.12
N PRO A 57 -8.84 19.95 -2.84
CA PRO A 57 -8.85 18.89 -1.82
C PRO A 57 -9.44 19.36 -0.48
N SER A 58 -8.91 20.46 0.07
CA SER A 58 -9.39 21.03 1.34
C SER A 58 -10.90 21.31 1.38
N LYS A 59 -11.51 21.68 0.25
CA LYS A 59 -12.97 21.85 0.12
C LYS A 59 -13.69 20.50 0.14
N ARG A 60 -13.16 19.47 -0.51
CA ARG A 60 -13.72 18.11 -0.50
C ARG A 60 -13.67 17.50 0.90
N LEU A 61 -12.56 17.65 1.61
CA LEU A 61 -12.44 17.18 2.99
C LEU A 61 -13.40 17.90 3.93
N TYR A 62 -13.53 19.22 3.80
CA TYR A 62 -14.53 19.99 4.53
C TYR A 62 -15.95 19.50 4.22
N LEU A 63 -16.27 19.21 2.95
CA LEU A 63 -17.57 18.66 2.57
C LEU A 63 -17.82 17.29 3.23
N LEU A 64 -16.84 16.38 3.21
CA LEU A 64 -16.96 15.06 3.84
C LEU A 64 -17.11 15.15 5.37
N GLN A 65 -16.42 16.10 6.01
CA GLN A 65 -16.58 16.40 7.44
C GLN A 65 -17.95 17.01 7.73
N SER A 66 -18.41 17.98 6.93
CA SER A 66 -19.70 18.65 7.10
C SER A 66 -20.89 17.71 6.86
N ALA A 67 -20.73 16.75 5.95
CA ALA A 67 -21.67 15.66 5.72
C ALA A 67 -21.55 14.56 6.79
N HIS A 68 -20.60 14.68 7.73
CA HIS A 68 -20.28 13.69 8.76
C HIS A 68 -19.99 12.29 8.22
N VAL A 69 -19.52 12.20 6.97
CA VAL A 69 -19.17 10.94 6.32
C VAL A 69 -17.78 10.50 6.73
N MET A 70 -16.87 11.47 6.90
CA MET A 70 -15.52 11.23 7.40
C MET A 70 -15.15 12.18 8.54
N GLY A 71 -14.74 11.60 9.67
CA GLY A 71 -14.16 12.30 10.80
C GLY A 71 -12.63 12.21 10.79
N TYR A 72 -11.95 13.14 11.46
CA TYR A 72 -10.48 13.13 11.59
C TYR A 72 -10.08 13.32 13.04
N ARG A 73 -9.18 12.46 13.53
CA ARG A 73 -8.65 12.50 14.89
C ARG A 73 -7.13 12.47 14.89
N SER A 74 -6.53 13.12 15.89
CA SER A 74 -5.09 13.09 16.09
C SER A 74 -4.74 11.97 17.07
N PHE A 75 -3.74 11.14 16.76
CA PHE A 75 -3.23 10.17 17.73
C PHE A 75 -2.68 10.85 18.99
N ALA A 76 -2.09 12.04 18.86
CA ALA A 76 -1.52 12.76 19.98
C ALA A 76 -2.58 13.33 20.94
N ALA A 77 -3.72 13.77 20.41
CA ALA A 77 -4.77 14.44 21.20
C ALA A 77 -5.92 13.52 21.62
N ASP A 78 -6.22 12.51 20.81
CA ASP A 78 -7.39 11.63 20.97
C ASP A 78 -7.01 10.15 21.05
N GLY A 79 -5.72 9.79 21.16
CA GLY A 79 -5.26 8.40 21.08
C GLY A 79 -5.91 7.47 22.11
N ASP A 80 -6.26 7.99 23.28
CA ASP A 80 -7.01 7.31 24.35
C ASP A 80 -8.44 6.92 23.94
N LYS A 81 -9.01 7.58 22.93
CA LYS A 81 -10.34 7.31 22.37
C LYS A 81 -10.33 6.31 21.22
N ALA A 82 -9.15 5.85 20.77
CA ALA A 82 -9.05 4.84 19.72
C ALA A 82 -9.51 3.47 20.24
N PRO A 83 -9.98 2.55 19.37
CA PRO A 83 -10.24 1.17 19.77
C PRO A 83 -9.01 0.52 20.39
N ALA A 84 -9.19 -0.38 21.37
CA ALA A 84 -8.09 -1.00 22.11
C ALA A 84 -7.05 -1.68 21.20
N ALA A 85 -7.50 -2.36 20.13
CA ALA A 85 -6.62 -2.97 19.14
C ALA A 85 -5.72 -1.93 18.43
N LEU A 86 -6.28 -0.75 18.11
CA LEU A 86 -5.51 0.35 17.50
C LEU A 86 -4.55 0.99 18.52
N GLN A 87 -4.97 1.17 19.77
CA GLN A 87 -4.08 1.67 20.83
C GLN A 87 -2.87 0.76 21.03
N ALA A 88 -3.09 -0.55 21.08
CA ALA A 88 -2.03 -1.54 21.28
C ALA A 88 -0.99 -1.49 20.16
N ILE A 89 -1.42 -1.47 18.89
CA ILE A 89 -0.47 -1.41 17.77
C ILE A 89 0.24 -0.06 17.69
N VAL A 90 -0.46 1.05 17.98
CA VAL A 90 0.12 2.40 17.97
C VAL A 90 1.20 2.54 19.03
N ALA A 91 1.00 1.98 20.23
CA ALA A 91 2.03 1.98 21.27
C ALA A 91 3.32 1.32 20.80
N CYS A 92 3.22 0.20 20.06
CA CYS A 92 4.39 -0.45 19.47
C CYS A 92 5.01 0.37 18.32
N ILE A 93 4.19 0.90 17.41
CA ILE A 93 4.66 1.71 16.27
C ILE A 93 5.39 2.97 16.75
N VAL A 94 4.93 3.62 17.83
CA VAL A 94 5.59 4.80 18.40
C VAL A 94 6.99 4.45 18.92
N GLU A 95 7.18 3.29 19.53
CA GLU A 95 8.51 2.84 19.96
C GLU A 95 9.42 2.51 18.77
N ASP A 96 8.91 1.82 17.75
CA ASP A 96 9.67 1.56 16.52
C ASP A 96 10.07 2.88 15.83
N ALA A 97 9.15 3.84 15.75
CA ALA A 97 9.35 5.17 15.17
C ALA A 97 10.36 6.03 15.95
N ARG A 98 10.54 5.77 17.25
CA ARG A 98 11.62 6.36 18.06
C ARG A 98 12.97 5.68 17.84
N GLY A 99 12.95 4.51 17.18
CA GLY A 99 14.12 3.68 16.98
C GLY A 99 14.44 2.81 18.20
N THR A 100 13.45 2.54 19.05
CA THR A 100 13.61 1.66 20.20
C THR A 100 13.43 0.21 19.77
N GLY A 101 14.45 -0.64 19.96
CA GLY A 101 14.38 -2.08 19.73
C GLY A 101 14.16 -2.49 18.27
N ILE A 102 14.64 -1.68 17.32
CA ILE A 102 14.48 -1.93 15.88
C ILE A 102 15.57 -2.85 15.29
N LEU A 103 16.62 -3.17 16.06
CA LEU A 103 17.65 -4.15 15.70
C LEU A 103 17.59 -5.37 16.63
N SER A 104 17.73 -6.58 16.10
CA SER A 104 18.02 -7.77 16.90
C SER A 104 19.53 -7.91 17.17
N PRO A 105 19.95 -8.80 18.10
CA PRO A 105 21.37 -9.15 18.24
C PRO A 105 22.00 -9.63 16.93
N SER A 106 21.26 -10.42 16.12
CA SER A 106 21.77 -10.87 14.82
C SER A 106 21.92 -9.74 13.80
N ASP A 107 21.02 -8.75 13.83
CA ASP A 107 21.14 -7.57 12.96
C ASP A 107 22.39 -6.77 13.36
N VAL A 108 22.63 -6.59 14.66
CA VAL A 108 23.85 -5.93 15.16
C VAL A 108 25.10 -6.66 14.68
N ASP A 109 25.13 -7.99 14.77
CA ASP A 109 26.27 -8.77 14.29
C ASP A 109 26.50 -8.61 12.78
N ALA A 110 25.44 -8.59 11.97
CA ALA A 110 25.53 -8.35 10.53
C ALA A 110 26.00 -6.92 10.18
N LEU A 111 25.72 -5.94 11.04
CA LEU A 111 26.08 -4.54 10.86
C LEU A 111 27.47 -4.17 11.37
N LYS A 112 27.98 -4.90 12.38
CA LYS A 112 29.28 -4.63 13.04
C LYS A 112 30.44 -4.54 12.05
N ASP A 113 30.52 -5.48 11.11
CA ASP A 113 31.59 -5.54 10.10
C ASP A 113 31.60 -4.32 9.16
N LYS A 114 30.52 -3.54 9.13
CA LYS A 114 30.38 -2.34 8.31
C LYS A 114 30.57 -1.05 9.10
N ALA A 115 30.52 -1.09 10.44
CA ALA A 115 30.61 0.09 11.29
C ALA A 115 31.90 0.90 11.06
N ASP A 116 33.04 0.22 10.91
CA ASP A 116 34.35 0.86 10.69
C ASP A 116 34.43 1.64 9.37
N THR A 117 33.59 1.28 8.39
CA THR A 117 33.58 1.88 7.04
C THR A 117 32.38 2.77 6.77
N ASN A 118 31.40 2.82 7.69
CA ASN A 118 30.18 3.59 7.54
C ASN A 118 29.83 4.33 8.86
N PRO A 119 30.13 5.63 8.96
CA PRO A 119 29.87 6.43 10.17
C PRO A 119 28.40 6.43 10.61
N SER A 120 27.46 6.33 9.67
CA SER A 120 26.03 6.27 9.98
C SER A 120 25.67 4.98 10.70
N VAL A 121 26.31 3.85 10.35
CA VAL A 121 26.15 2.56 11.02
C VAL A 121 26.83 2.57 12.39
N ASP A 122 28.05 3.11 12.50
CA ASP A 122 28.72 3.25 13.80
C ASP A 122 27.88 4.08 14.79
N TRP A 123 27.34 5.22 14.34
CA TRP A 123 26.45 6.05 15.16
C TRP A 123 25.16 5.32 15.55
N LEU A 124 24.59 4.55 14.63
CA LEU A 124 23.40 3.73 14.86
C LEU A 124 23.61 2.74 16.00
N LEU A 125 24.71 1.99 15.95
CA LEU A 125 25.03 0.92 16.91
C LEU A 125 25.42 1.44 18.30
N LYS A 126 25.81 2.71 18.43
CA LYS A 126 26.11 3.36 19.72
C LYS A 126 24.86 3.69 20.54
N LYS A 127 23.66 3.59 19.97
CA LYS A 127 22.41 3.92 20.66
C LYS A 127 21.93 2.72 21.49
N PRO A 128 21.97 2.78 22.83
CA PRO A 128 21.67 1.61 23.67
C PRO A 128 20.23 1.11 23.50
N GLN A 129 19.28 2.00 23.22
CA GLN A 129 17.87 1.68 23.07
C GLN A 129 17.54 0.99 21.74
N ILE A 130 18.47 0.94 20.77
CA ILE A 130 18.17 0.47 19.42
C ILE A 130 18.07 -1.05 19.32
N VAL A 131 18.77 -1.76 20.21
CA VAL A 131 18.85 -3.22 20.20
C VAL A 131 17.77 -3.79 21.10
N ASP A 132 16.93 -4.67 20.54
CA ASP A 132 15.96 -5.44 21.31
C ASP A 132 16.56 -6.79 21.73
N THR A 133 16.84 -6.95 23.01
CA THR A 133 17.30 -8.22 23.59
C THR A 133 16.16 -9.12 24.06
N SER A 134 14.90 -8.69 23.92
CA SER A 134 13.72 -9.46 24.35
C SER A 134 13.20 -10.44 23.28
N GLY A 135 13.78 -10.43 22.08
CA GLY A 135 13.36 -11.25 20.94
C GLY A 135 12.06 -10.77 20.28
N ARG A 136 11.49 -9.63 20.69
CA ARG A 136 10.33 -9.00 20.02
C ARG A 136 10.68 -8.64 18.59
N ARG A 137 11.87 -8.10 18.33
CA ARG A 137 12.32 -7.73 16.99
C ARG A 137 12.46 -8.93 16.06
N GLU A 138 13.02 -10.03 16.56
CA GLU A 138 13.21 -11.27 15.80
C GLU A 138 11.88 -11.92 15.38
N ARG A 139 10.84 -11.77 16.21
CA ARG A 139 9.47 -12.23 15.88
C ARG A 139 8.81 -11.43 14.76
N LEU A 140 9.30 -10.23 14.44
CA LEU A 140 8.79 -9.45 13.30
C LEU A 140 9.43 -9.87 11.98
N GLY A 141 10.71 -10.26 12.01
CA GLY A 141 11.47 -10.62 10.83
C GLY A 141 12.94 -10.24 10.95
N LYS A 142 13.65 -10.28 9.82
CA LYS A 142 15.06 -9.84 9.73
C LYS A 142 15.15 -8.51 9.00
N LEU A 143 16.21 -7.75 9.26
CA LEU A 143 16.61 -6.67 8.37
C LEU A 143 17.31 -7.21 7.12
N PRO A 144 17.26 -6.49 6.00
CA PRO A 144 18.08 -6.82 4.83
C PRO A 144 19.55 -6.50 5.09
N ASP A 145 20.41 -7.03 4.23
CA ASP A 145 21.84 -6.73 4.30
C ASP A 145 22.15 -5.25 4.04
N MET A 146 23.35 -4.84 4.42
CA MET A 146 23.81 -3.45 4.25
C MET A 146 23.87 -2.99 2.81
N GLY A 147 24.09 -3.87 1.84
CA GLY A 147 24.09 -3.51 0.42
C GLY A 147 22.70 -3.06 -0.02
N THR A 148 21.68 -3.79 0.41
CA THR A 148 20.27 -3.44 0.16
C THR A 148 19.88 -2.15 0.86
N LEU A 149 20.26 -1.96 2.13
CA LEU A 149 19.96 -0.73 2.88
C LEU A 149 20.64 0.50 2.24
N ALA A 150 21.91 0.37 1.85
CA ALA A 150 22.65 1.43 1.17
C ALA A 150 22.03 1.76 -0.19
N ASN A 151 21.64 0.75 -0.98
CA ASN A 151 21.00 0.97 -2.27
C ASN A 151 19.68 1.75 -2.14
N ILE A 152 18.84 1.42 -1.15
CA ILE A 152 17.60 2.16 -0.92
C ILE A 152 17.87 3.62 -0.54
N LEU A 153 18.89 3.86 0.29
CA LEU A 153 19.31 5.21 0.67
C LEU A 153 19.82 6.00 -0.55
N GLU A 154 20.71 5.41 -1.35
CA GLU A 154 21.28 6.05 -2.53
C GLU A 154 20.20 6.38 -3.59
N GLU A 155 19.26 5.45 -3.83
CA GLU A 155 18.13 5.69 -4.75
C GLU A 155 17.19 6.79 -4.24
N ALA A 156 16.96 6.86 -2.92
CA ALA A 156 16.16 7.93 -2.32
C ALA A 156 16.86 9.30 -2.44
N GLU A 157 18.16 9.36 -2.18
CA GLU A 157 18.97 10.58 -2.36
C GLU A 157 18.98 11.04 -3.82
N ASP A 158 19.13 10.12 -4.78
CA ASP A 158 19.12 10.46 -6.21
C ASP A 158 17.73 10.97 -6.65
N CYS A 159 16.65 10.29 -6.21
CA CYS A 159 15.30 10.71 -6.52
C CYS A 159 14.98 12.11 -5.97
N GLU A 160 15.43 12.43 -4.76
CA GLU A 160 15.26 13.76 -4.16
C GLU A 160 16.07 14.81 -4.91
N ARG A 161 17.38 14.57 -5.07
CA ARG A 161 18.32 15.52 -5.69
C ARG A 161 17.98 15.86 -7.14
N ARG A 162 17.42 14.90 -7.88
CA ARG A 162 16.99 15.07 -9.28
C ARG A 162 15.51 15.38 -9.45
N THR A 163 14.76 15.53 -8.35
CA THR A 163 13.32 15.81 -8.38
C THR A 163 12.55 14.81 -9.25
N HIS A 164 12.81 13.53 -9.02
CA HIS A 164 12.16 12.45 -9.74
C HIS A 164 10.64 12.49 -9.57
N ALA A 165 9.93 12.02 -10.60
CA ALA A 165 8.48 11.87 -10.53
C ALA A 165 8.10 10.77 -9.52
N GLU A 166 6.90 10.86 -8.97
CA GLU A 166 6.32 9.88 -8.03
C GLU A 166 6.42 8.43 -8.53
N ALA A 167 6.16 8.18 -9.82
CA ALA A 167 6.30 6.84 -10.39
C ALA A 167 7.75 6.30 -10.33
N SER A 168 8.74 7.18 -10.47
CA SER A 168 10.15 6.81 -10.34
C SER A 168 10.50 6.48 -8.89
N TRP A 169 10.02 7.26 -7.93
CA TRP A 169 10.13 6.94 -6.49
C TRP A 169 9.50 5.58 -6.16
N ASN A 170 8.31 5.33 -6.70
CA ASN A 170 7.56 4.08 -6.51
C ASN A 170 8.36 2.86 -6.99
N CYS A 171 9.05 2.97 -8.13
CA CYS A 171 9.86 1.90 -8.69
C CYS A 171 11.23 1.74 -8.00
N ALA A 172 11.90 2.83 -7.67
CA ALA A 172 13.29 2.81 -7.19
C ALA A 172 13.42 2.63 -5.67
N VAL A 173 12.44 3.15 -4.90
CA VAL A 173 12.53 3.24 -3.44
C VAL A 173 11.38 2.52 -2.77
N HIS A 174 10.13 2.95 -3.02
CA HIS A 174 8.99 2.53 -2.20
C HIS A 174 8.65 1.04 -2.37
N TYR A 175 8.50 0.57 -3.62
CA TYR A 175 8.21 -0.84 -3.86
C TYR A 175 9.38 -1.77 -3.48
N PRO A 176 10.65 -1.48 -3.83
CA PRO A 176 11.78 -2.29 -3.35
C PRO A 176 11.84 -2.41 -1.82
N LEU A 177 11.63 -1.31 -1.10
CA LEU A 177 11.61 -1.29 0.37
C LEU A 177 10.45 -2.14 0.93
N LEU A 178 9.23 -1.97 0.41
CA LEU A 178 8.07 -2.78 0.78
C LEU A 178 8.31 -4.27 0.51
N SER A 179 8.81 -4.58 -0.68
CA SER A 179 9.07 -5.95 -1.14
C SER A 179 10.07 -6.66 -0.24
N VAL A 180 11.21 -6.01 0.07
CA VAL A 180 12.21 -6.63 0.94
C VAL A 180 11.75 -6.73 2.40
N ALA A 181 11.05 -5.71 2.92
CA ALA A 181 10.53 -5.73 4.29
C ALA A 181 9.57 -6.91 4.51
N LEU A 182 8.63 -7.11 3.59
CA LEU A 182 7.65 -8.20 3.64
C LEU A 182 8.29 -9.55 3.36
N ARG A 183 9.18 -9.66 2.36
CA ARG A 183 9.90 -10.91 2.07
C ARG A 183 10.71 -11.40 3.28
N LEU A 184 11.25 -10.50 4.10
CA LEU A 184 12.02 -10.83 5.30
C LEU A 184 11.18 -10.83 6.59
N ALA A 185 9.87 -10.59 6.49
CA ALA A 185 8.97 -10.67 7.64
C ALA A 185 8.89 -12.11 8.15
N HIS A 186 8.83 -12.29 9.46
CA HIS A 186 8.79 -13.62 10.09
C HIS A 186 7.58 -14.43 9.59
N VAL A 187 6.43 -13.78 9.46
CA VAL A 187 5.18 -14.41 9.00
C VAL A 187 5.27 -15.05 7.61
N ASN A 188 6.15 -14.54 6.74
CA ASN A 188 6.39 -15.10 5.40
C ASN A 188 7.50 -16.15 5.37
N ASN A 189 8.26 -16.33 6.46
CA ASN A 189 9.38 -17.27 6.53
C ASN A 189 9.16 -18.39 7.55
N ALA A 190 8.14 -18.28 8.40
CA ALA A 190 7.80 -19.26 9.41
C ALA A 190 6.84 -20.34 8.83
N PRO A 191 7.27 -21.61 8.71
CA PRO A 191 6.48 -22.66 8.08
C PRO A 191 5.11 -22.91 8.72
N GLN A 192 4.95 -22.58 10.00
CA GLN A 192 3.71 -22.73 10.77
C GLN A 192 2.68 -21.62 10.53
N LEU A 193 3.12 -20.44 10.08
CA LEU A 193 2.23 -19.29 9.78
C LEU A 193 1.96 -19.17 8.26
N ASN A 194 2.93 -19.55 7.42
CA ASN A 194 2.89 -19.42 5.96
C ASN A 194 2.28 -20.64 5.23
N ARG A 195 1.42 -21.44 5.86
CA ARG A 195 0.89 -22.66 5.19
C ARG A 195 -0.13 -22.36 4.10
N HIS A 196 -0.85 -21.24 4.22
CA HIS A 196 -2.01 -20.95 3.38
C HIS A 196 -2.00 -19.54 2.79
N ILE A 197 -1.16 -18.65 3.32
CA ILE A 197 -1.14 -17.24 2.92
C ILE A 197 0.29 -16.67 2.88
N GLU A 198 0.53 -15.75 1.96
CA GLU A 198 1.71 -14.90 1.89
C GLU A 198 1.29 -13.42 2.04
N ILE A 199 1.96 -12.66 2.89
CA ILE A 199 1.71 -11.21 3.02
C ILE A 199 2.57 -10.45 2.00
N LYS A 200 1.93 -9.81 1.01
CA LYS A 200 2.65 -9.25 -0.15
C LYS A 200 2.16 -7.85 -0.52
N ALA A 201 3.10 -6.99 -0.92
CA ALA A 201 2.80 -5.69 -1.51
C ALA A 201 2.45 -5.83 -3.00
N ILE A 202 1.35 -5.23 -3.41
CA ILE A 202 0.84 -5.23 -4.78
C ILE A 202 0.74 -3.77 -5.26
N ASN A 203 1.19 -3.50 -6.48
CA ASN A 203 0.95 -2.21 -7.14
C ASN A 203 -0.51 -2.15 -7.60
N VAL A 204 -1.22 -1.11 -7.15
CA VAL A 204 -2.66 -0.92 -7.39
C VAL A 204 -2.96 0.49 -7.91
N THR A 205 -1.96 1.17 -8.48
CA THR A 205 -2.04 2.54 -9.04
C THR A 205 -3.19 2.74 -10.04
N THR A 206 -3.62 1.67 -10.72
CA THR A 206 -4.72 1.68 -11.68
C THR A 206 -6.06 1.24 -11.09
N ALA A 207 -6.07 0.65 -9.90
CA ALA A 207 -7.26 0.05 -9.29
C ALA A 207 -8.25 1.13 -8.85
N LYS A 208 -9.53 0.92 -9.15
CA LYS A 208 -10.60 1.87 -8.84
C LYS A 208 -11.64 1.26 -7.92
N VAL A 209 -12.16 2.10 -7.03
CA VAL A 209 -13.33 1.76 -6.24
C VAL A 209 -14.53 1.52 -7.15
N VAL A 210 -15.20 0.38 -6.98
CA VAL A 210 -16.45 0.09 -7.70
C VAL A 210 -17.59 0.96 -7.20
N LYS A 211 -18.50 1.33 -8.11
CA LYS A 211 -19.55 2.34 -7.89
C LYS A 211 -20.37 2.19 -6.59
N PRO A 212 -20.81 1.00 -6.15
CA PRO A 212 -21.63 0.89 -4.93
C PRO A 212 -20.92 1.36 -3.66
N TYR A 213 -19.60 1.28 -3.61
CA TYR A 213 -18.85 1.70 -2.42
C TYR A 213 -18.48 3.18 -2.43
N VAL A 214 -18.60 3.86 -3.57
CA VAL A 214 -18.37 5.31 -3.65
C VAL A 214 -19.41 6.05 -2.82
N THR A 215 -18.99 7.01 -2.00
CA THR A 215 -19.89 7.86 -1.23
C THR A 215 -20.65 8.83 -2.14
N SER A 216 -21.97 8.71 -2.15
CA SER A 216 -22.90 9.46 -3.01
C SER A 216 -23.00 10.96 -2.68
N THR A 217 -22.54 11.37 -1.49
CA THR A 217 -22.66 12.74 -0.97
C THR A 217 -21.62 13.72 -1.50
N ALA A 218 -20.65 13.25 -2.28
CA ALA A 218 -19.73 14.13 -2.97
C ALA A 218 -19.80 13.81 -4.46
N LYS A 219 -19.47 14.80 -5.30
CA LYS A 219 -18.76 14.54 -6.56
C LYS A 219 -17.37 13.94 -6.28
N ALA A 220 -17.29 13.03 -5.30
CA ALA A 220 -16.15 12.21 -4.99
C ALA A 220 -15.99 11.33 -6.20
N SER A 221 -15.04 11.71 -7.02
CA SER A 221 -14.66 10.99 -8.22
C SER A 221 -14.56 9.50 -7.89
N THR A 222 -15.06 8.66 -8.79
CA THR A 222 -14.79 7.20 -8.89
C THR A 222 -13.30 6.91 -9.14
N ASP A 223 -12.44 7.76 -8.61
CA ASP A 223 -11.03 7.92 -8.90
C ASP A 223 -10.23 8.05 -7.60
N SER A 224 -10.84 7.71 -6.46
CA SER A 224 -10.09 7.45 -5.24
C SER A 224 -9.33 6.16 -5.43
N ARG A 225 -8.01 6.27 -5.39
CA ARG A 225 -7.06 5.18 -5.60
C ARG A 225 -5.97 5.31 -4.55
N VAL A 226 -5.19 4.25 -4.45
CA VAL A 226 -3.91 4.24 -3.73
C VAL A 226 -2.85 3.61 -4.64
N ASP A 227 -1.58 3.76 -4.32
CA ASP A 227 -0.50 3.25 -5.18
C ASP A 227 -0.16 1.80 -4.87
N PHE A 228 -0.19 1.43 -3.59
CA PHE A 228 0.08 0.06 -3.15
C PHE A 228 -0.93 -0.43 -2.12
N CYS A 229 -1.17 -1.74 -2.14
CA CYS A 229 -1.81 -2.44 -1.05
C CYS A 229 -0.90 -3.58 -0.58
N VAL A 230 -0.82 -3.80 0.73
CA VAL A 230 -0.37 -5.08 1.26
C VAL A 230 -1.59 -5.97 1.40
N CYS A 231 -1.49 -7.17 0.82
CA CYS A 231 -2.58 -8.11 0.69
C CYS A 231 -2.20 -9.43 1.37
N ILE A 232 -3.23 -10.09 1.89
CA ILE A 232 -3.15 -11.47 2.36
C ILE A 232 -3.38 -12.35 1.12
N MET A 233 -2.31 -12.80 0.49
CA MET A 233 -2.38 -13.60 -0.73
C MET A 233 -2.59 -15.07 -0.36
N PRO A 234 -3.68 -15.73 -0.77
CA PRO A 234 -3.76 -17.18 -0.62
C PRO A 234 -2.66 -17.85 -1.45
N VAL A 235 -2.16 -19.00 -0.98
CA VAL A 235 -1.31 -19.86 -1.81
C VAL A 235 -2.11 -20.27 -3.05
N TYR A 236 -1.52 -20.09 -4.22
CA TYR A 236 -2.16 -20.39 -5.50
C TYR A 236 -2.63 -21.85 -5.57
N ASP A 237 -3.84 -22.07 -6.10
CA ASP A 237 -4.49 -23.39 -6.19
C ASP A 237 -4.68 -24.10 -4.82
N SER A 238 -4.67 -23.36 -3.71
CA SER A 238 -5.00 -23.90 -2.40
C SER A 238 -6.51 -23.90 -2.14
N PRO A 239 -7.02 -24.74 -1.22
CA PRO A 239 -8.43 -24.67 -0.80
C PRO A 239 -8.84 -23.28 -0.30
N CYS A 240 -7.92 -22.54 0.30
CA CYS A 240 -8.15 -21.15 0.73
C CYS A 240 -8.42 -20.24 -0.47
N ASP A 241 -7.64 -20.41 -1.55
CA ASP A 241 -7.78 -19.66 -2.79
C ASP A 241 -9.15 -19.89 -3.45
N ASP A 242 -9.55 -21.16 -3.55
CA ASP A 242 -10.86 -21.55 -4.10
C ASP A 242 -12.04 -20.94 -3.31
N VAL A 243 -11.96 -20.95 -1.97
CA VAL A 243 -13.00 -20.38 -1.12
C VAL A 243 -13.08 -18.86 -1.30
N LEU A 244 -11.94 -18.16 -1.30
CA LEU A 244 -11.87 -16.72 -1.51
C LEU A 244 -12.40 -16.34 -2.89
N TYR A 245 -12.01 -17.07 -3.93
CA TYR A 245 -12.51 -16.88 -5.27
C TYR A 245 -14.01 -17.18 -5.40
N GLY A 246 -14.50 -18.19 -4.67
CA GLY A 246 -15.93 -18.49 -4.55
C GLY A 246 -16.73 -17.34 -3.92
N ILE A 247 -16.19 -16.71 -2.87
CA ILE A 247 -16.79 -15.51 -2.25
C ILE A 247 -16.79 -14.35 -3.24
N ALA A 248 -15.66 -14.09 -3.89
CA ALA A 248 -15.54 -13.06 -4.91
C ALA A 248 -16.62 -13.25 -5.99
N LYS A 249 -16.75 -14.45 -6.57
CA LYS A 249 -17.74 -14.79 -7.60
C LYS A 249 -19.19 -14.58 -7.18
N ARG A 250 -19.52 -14.75 -5.90
CA ARG A 250 -20.88 -14.50 -5.38
C ARG A 250 -21.17 -13.01 -5.18
N SER A 251 -20.13 -12.18 -5.10
CA SER A 251 -20.25 -10.73 -5.09
C SER A 251 -20.69 -10.21 -6.45
N ALA A 252 -21.49 -9.14 -6.47
CA ALA A 252 -21.89 -8.45 -7.70
C ALA A 252 -20.70 -7.85 -8.48
N HIS A 253 -19.53 -7.73 -7.85
CA HIS A 253 -18.32 -7.11 -8.40
C HIS A 253 -17.11 -8.05 -8.45
N ILE A 254 -17.32 -9.37 -8.33
CA ILE A 254 -16.26 -10.40 -8.54
C ILE A 254 -14.97 -10.07 -7.78
N SER A 255 -15.08 -9.67 -6.51
CA SER A 255 -13.95 -9.31 -5.68
C SER A 255 -14.28 -9.42 -4.20
N VAL A 256 -13.33 -9.88 -3.38
CA VAL A 256 -13.41 -9.77 -1.91
C VAL A 256 -13.12 -8.34 -1.46
N ASN A 257 -12.52 -7.50 -2.30
CA ASN A 257 -12.24 -6.10 -2.00
C ASN A 257 -13.28 -5.16 -2.63
N HIS A 258 -13.09 -3.86 -2.41
CA HIS A 258 -13.94 -2.79 -2.94
C HIS A 258 -13.51 -2.33 -4.35
N THR A 259 -12.65 -3.10 -5.02
CA THR A 259 -12.11 -2.88 -6.37
C THR A 259 -12.12 -4.19 -7.16
N ASP A 260 -12.39 -4.15 -8.46
CA ASP A 260 -12.53 -5.33 -9.33
C ASP A 260 -11.66 -5.31 -10.60
N ASP A 261 -10.94 -4.22 -10.85
CA ASP A 261 -10.12 -4.00 -12.04
C ASP A 261 -8.64 -4.38 -11.85
N CYS A 262 -8.25 -4.82 -10.65
CA CYS A 262 -6.92 -5.34 -10.34
C CYS A 262 -7.01 -6.83 -10.01
N LEU A 263 -6.64 -7.69 -10.97
CA LEU A 263 -6.77 -9.15 -10.87
C LEU A 263 -6.15 -9.74 -9.58
N PRO A 264 -4.94 -9.34 -9.13
CA PRO A 264 -4.37 -9.86 -7.89
C PRO A 264 -5.20 -9.57 -6.63
N LEU A 265 -6.13 -8.60 -6.67
CA LEU A 265 -6.97 -8.23 -5.54
C LEU A 265 -8.33 -8.93 -5.53
N ILE A 266 -8.68 -9.72 -6.55
CA ILE A 266 -10.01 -10.35 -6.64
C ILE A 266 -10.29 -11.27 -5.43
N ASN A 267 -9.27 -12.03 -5.04
CA ASN A 267 -9.32 -13.07 -4.00
C ASN A 267 -8.27 -12.86 -2.91
N ALA A 268 -7.58 -11.72 -2.87
CA ALA A 268 -6.57 -11.41 -1.85
C ALA A 268 -7.03 -10.23 -0.98
N PRO A 269 -7.51 -10.46 0.26
CA PRO A 269 -7.95 -9.38 1.14
C PRO A 269 -6.86 -8.32 1.35
N ILE A 270 -7.21 -7.05 1.16
CA ILE A 270 -6.30 -5.93 1.44
C ILE A 270 -6.19 -5.78 2.96
N SER A 271 -4.98 -5.80 3.52
CA SER A 271 -4.75 -5.57 4.96
C SER A 271 -4.17 -4.19 5.27
N LEU A 272 -3.41 -3.59 4.35
CA LEU A 272 -2.84 -2.26 4.52
C LEU A 272 -2.89 -1.50 3.19
N SER A 273 -3.34 -0.25 3.22
CA SER A 273 -3.39 0.65 2.05
C SER A 273 -2.25 1.67 2.10
N ILE A 274 -1.64 1.98 0.97
CA ILE A 274 -0.48 2.88 0.91
C ILE A 274 -0.66 3.88 -0.23
N GLU A 275 -0.76 5.16 0.13
CA GLU A 275 -0.77 6.28 -0.79
C GLU A 275 0.63 6.88 -0.84
N THR A 276 1.16 7.11 -2.04
CA THR A 276 2.41 7.82 -2.24
C THR A 276 2.14 9.20 -2.81
N ASN A 277 3.02 10.13 -2.49
CA ASN A 277 2.93 11.49 -2.96
C ASN A 277 4.34 12.03 -3.13
N ARG A 278 4.48 13.03 -4.00
CA ARG A 278 5.74 13.73 -4.17
C ARG A 278 6.15 14.46 -2.88
N PRO A 279 7.46 14.73 -2.67
CA PRO A 279 7.95 15.50 -1.52
C PRO A 279 7.27 16.88 -1.37
N ASP A 280 6.92 17.53 -2.48
CA ASP A 280 6.22 18.83 -2.56
C ASP A 280 4.70 18.69 -2.71
N GLY A 281 4.19 17.47 -2.59
CA GLY A 281 2.79 17.14 -2.77
C GLY A 281 1.91 17.69 -1.66
N ASN A 282 0.61 17.81 -1.97
CA ASN A 282 -0.36 18.25 -0.97
C ASN A 282 -0.67 17.11 0.01
N SER A 283 -0.07 17.14 1.21
CA SER A 283 -0.30 16.14 2.27
C SER A 283 -1.78 15.96 2.63
N GLN A 284 -2.59 17.01 2.50
CA GLN A 284 -4.04 16.94 2.73
C GLN A 284 -4.74 16.15 1.63
N ALA A 285 -4.30 16.31 0.37
CA ALA A 285 -4.83 15.54 -0.75
C ALA A 285 -4.52 14.04 -0.61
N ALA A 286 -3.30 13.68 -0.19
CA ALA A 286 -2.94 12.28 0.06
C ALA A 286 -3.81 11.67 1.18
N LEU A 287 -4.05 12.42 2.26
CA LEU A 287 -4.94 12.00 3.35
C LEU A 287 -6.39 11.83 2.88
N GLU A 288 -6.87 12.67 1.98
CA GLU A 288 -8.20 12.54 1.37
C GLU A 288 -8.32 11.31 0.47
N GLN A 289 -7.29 11.03 -0.34
CA GLN A 289 -7.27 9.89 -1.23
C GLN A 289 -7.34 8.58 -0.44
N ILE A 290 -6.40 8.38 0.49
CA ILE A 290 -6.38 7.17 1.31
C ILE A 290 -7.62 7.08 2.22
N GLY A 291 -8.10 8.21 2.77
CA GLY A 291 -9.31 8.20 3.60
C GLY A 291 -10.56 7.81 2.83
N SER A 292 -10.73 8.33 1.61
CA SER A 292 -11.83 7.96 0.73
C SER A 292 -11.74 6.49 0.31
N TRP A 293 -10.54 5.98 -0.01
CA TRP A 293 -10.29 4.57 -0.29
C TRP A 293 -10.68 3.67 0.89
N MET A 294 -10.18 3.97 2.10
CA MET A 294 -10.47 3.17 3.30
C MET A 294 -11.95 3.25 3.71
N SER A 295 -12.63 4.37 3.49
CA SER A 295 -14.08 4.46 3.71
C SER A 295 -14.86 3.50 2.80
N CYS A 296 -14.46 3.40 1.53
CA CYS A 296 -15.04 2.42 0.59
C CYS A 296 -14.69 0.99 1.00
N HIS A 297 -13.48 0.75 1.49
CA HIS A 297 -13.05 -0.53 2.03
C HIS A 297 -13.93 -0.99 3.20
N TRP A 298 -14.21 -0.10 4.16
CA TRP A 298 -15.11 -0.41 5.27
C TRP A 298 -16.52 -0.78 4.83
N LYS A 299 -17.07 -0.12 3.79
CA LYS A 299 -18.38 -0.51 3.24
C LYS A 299 -18.35 -1.93 2.69
N ARG A 300 -17.26 -2.32 2.01
CA ARG A 300 -17.10 -3.69 1.52
C ARG A 300 -17.02 -4.69 2.67
N ILE A 301 -16.24 -4.40 3.70
CA ILE A 301 -16.16 -5.25 4.91
C ILE A 301 -17.55 -5.43 5.53
N ARG A 302 -18.33 -4.36 5.64
CA ARG A 302 -19.71 -4.45 6.17
C ARG A 302 -20.64 -5.28 5.30
N GLU A 303 -20.46 -5.26 3.98
CA GLU A 303 -21.22 -6.14 3.08
C GLU A 303 -20.82 -7.61 3.25
N LEU A 304 -19.52 -7.89 3.35
CA LEU A 304 -18.99 -9.25 3.53
C LEU A 304 -19.37 -9.88 4.87
N THR A 305 -19.60 -9.06 5.89
CA THR A 305 -19.96 -9.50 7.26
C THR A 305 -21.47 -9.52 7.48
N ALA A 306 -22.29 -9.09 6.52
CA ALA A 306 -23.73 -9.10 6.67
C ALA A 306 -24.27 -10.55 6.82
N PRO A 307 -25.30 -10.78 7.66
CA PRO A 307 -26.09 -9.79 8.41
C PRO A 307 -25.46 -9.33 9.74
N ASP A 308 -24.35 -9.94 10.19
CA ASP A 308 -23.70 -9.59 11.44
C ASP A 308 -22.77 -8.38 11.29
N LEU A 309 -23.39 -7.20 11.31
CA LEU A 309 -22.68 -5.93 11.17
C LEU A 309 -21.80 -5.59 12.39
N ALA A 310 -21.93 -6.30 13.51
CA ALA A 310 -21.07 -6.13 14.68
C ALA A 310 -19.69 -6.78 14.44
N ALA A 311 -19.64 -7.87 13.67
CA ALA A 311 -18.39 -8.53 13.33
C ALA A 311 -17.44 -7.64 12.49
N ALA A 312 -17.98 -6.71 11.69
CA ALA A 312 -17.17 -5.66 11.06
C ALA A 312 -16.47 -4.74 12.08
N ASP A 313 -17.13 -4.45 13.20
CA ASP A 313 -16.59 -3.56 14.24
C ASP A 313 -15.51 -4.29 15.08
N GLU A 314 -15.53 -5.64 15.12
CA GLU A 314 -14.52 -6.47 15.81
C GLU A 314 -13.13 -6.42 15.16
N LEU A 315 -13.03 -6.13 13.86
CA LEU A 315 -11.74 -5.88 13.20
C LEU A 315 -10.99 -4.72 13.87
N GLY A 316 -11.72 -3.78 14.46
CA GLY A 316 -11.19 -2.66 15.25
C GLY A 316 -10.66 -1.51 14.40
N PHE A 317 -9.78 -1.77 13.42
CA PHE A 317 -9.21 -0.73 12.55
C PHE A 317 -8.68 -1.29 11.23
N LEU A 318 -8.51 -0.41 10.24
CA LEU A 318 -7.71 -0.66 9.04
C LEU A 318 -6.49 0.26 9.06
N PRO A 319 -5.25 -0.25 8.89
CA PRO A 319 -4.05 0.56 8.80
C PRO A 319 -3.85 1.16 7.40
N GLY A 320 -3.18 2.31 7.36
CA GLY A 320 -2.72 2.97 6.15
C GLY A 320 -1.33 3.57 6.32
N ILE A 321 -0.61 3.74 5.22
CA ILE A 321 0.63 4.51 5.18
C ILE A 321 0.49 5.59 4.10
N ILE A 322 0.93 6.80 4.43
CA ILE A 322 1.15 7.86 3.45
C ILE A 322 2.67 8.04 3.32
N VAL A 323 3.18 7.95 2.10
CA VAL A 323 4.59 8.20 1.79
C VAL A 323 4.71 9.55 1.08
N GLU A 324 5.39 10.51 1.69
CA GLU A 324 5.60 11.86 1.15
C GLU A 324 7.10 12.05 0.88
N GLY A 325 7.51 11.74 -0.35
CA GLY A 325 8.92 11.65 -0.71
C GLY A 325 9.64 10.64 0.16
N GLN A 326 10.54 11.12 1.02
CA GLN A 326 11.30 10.27 1.93
C GLN A 326 10.54 9.87 3.19
N ASN A 327 9.48 10.57 3.56
CA ASN A 327 8.81 10.41 4.85
C ASN A 327 7.71 9.36 4.79
N TRP A 328 7.71 8.42 5.72
CA TRP A 328 6.68 7.39 5.84
C TRP A 328 5.82 7.69 7.06
N ILE A 329 4.51 7.78 6.86
CA ILE A 329 3.58 8.25 7.89
C ILE A 329 2.48 7.22 8.08
N PHE A 330 2.37 6.66 9.27
CA PHE A 330 1.28 5.80 9.65
C PHE A 330 -0.02 6.60 9.88
N VAL A 331 -1.09 6.07 9.32
CA VAL A 331 -2.47 6.47 9.55
C VAL A 331 -3.32 5.22 9.81
N ALA A 332 -4.50 5.39 10.37
CA ALA A 332 -5.46 4.30 10.49
C ALA A 332 -6.87 4.81 10.28
N SER A 333 -7.81 3.91 10.02
CA SER A 333 -9.23 4.23 9.98
C SER A 333 -10.02 3.29 10.88
N THR A 334 -11.08 3.83 11.50
CA THR A 334 -12.03 3.07 12.32
C THR A 334 -13.46 3.43 11.92
N GLN A 335 -14.43 2.63 12.33
CA GLN A 335 -15.85 2.95 12.15
C GLN A 335 -16.36 3.78 13.33
N GLY A 336 -17.12 4.84 13.02
CA GLY A 336 -17.73 5.74 13.98
C GLY A 336 -19.23 5.46 14.16
N ARG A 337 -19.99 6.54 14.38
CA ARG A 337 -21.44 6.45 14.54
C ARG A 337 -22.14 6.02 13.25
N VAL A 338 -23.35 5.48 13.39
CA VAL A 338 -24.26 5.27 12.25
C VAL A 338 -24.83 6.63 11.85
N LEU A 339 -24.84 6.91 10.55
CA LEU A 339 -25.37 8.12 9.94
C LEU A 339 -26.83 7.92 9.53
N ASP A 340 -27.53 9.02 9.26
CA ASP A 340 -28.94 9.00 8.83
C ASP A 340 -29.15 8.21 7.53
N SER A 341 -28.12 8.11 6.70
CA SER A 341 -28.09 7.28 5.48
C SER A 341 -28.02 5.77 5.77
N GLY A 342 -27.91 5.34 7.03
CA GLY A 342 -27.69 3.96 7.44
C GLY A 342 -26.22 3.49 7.29
N THR A 343 -25.35 4.31 6.70
CA THR A 343 -23.91 4.04 6.61
C THR A 343 -23.19 4.45 7.88
N ARG A 344 -22.01 3.90 8.14
CA ARG A 344 -21.14 4.31 9.25
C ARG A 344 -20.20 5.43 8.83
N GLU A 345 -19.96 6.37 9.75
CA GLU A 345 -18.88 7.34 9.63
C GLU A 345 -17.52 6.63 9.60
N THR A 346 -16.60 7.07 8.74
CA THR A 346 -15.20 6.61 8.77
C THR A 346 -14.35 7.62 9.53
N ILE A 347 -13.66 7.22 10.59
CA ILE A 347 -12.79 8.09 11.37
C ILE A 347 -11.33 7.83 10.96
N MET A 348 -10.67 8.84 10.42
CA MET A 348 -9.25 8.80 10.05
C MET A 348 -8.37 9.30 11.20
N TRP A 349 -7.42 8.46 11.63
CA TRP A 349 -6.43 8.72 12.66
C TRP A 349 -5.09 9.09 12.04
N LYS A 350 -4.50 10.21 12.47
CA LYS A 350 -3.29 10.80 11.86
C LYS A 350 -2.42 11.51 12.91
N ARG A 351 -1.15 11.81 12.72
CA ARG A 351 -0.11 11.27 11.82
C ARG A 351 1.00 10.77 12.75
N ILE A 352 1.52 9.57 12.53
CA ILE A 352 2.73 9.09 13.23
C ILE A 352 3.82 8.93 12.16
N LEU A 353 4.85 9.78 12.18
CA LEU A 353 6.02 9.60 11.32
C LEU A 353 6.74 8.34 11.80
N ILE A 354 6.82 7.31 10.94
CA ILE A 354 7.41 6.02 11.32
C ILE A 354 8.90 5.95 11.00
N GLY A 355 9.36 6.74 10.02
CA GLY A 355 10.76 6.81 9.61
C GLY A 355 10.88 7.52 8.26
N SER A 356 12.11 7.61 7.79
CA SER A 356 12.47 8.27 6.53
C SER A 356 13.48 7.44 5.73
N THR A 357 13.48 7.57 4.42
CA THR A 357 14.49 6.94 3.55
C THR A 357 15.78 7.76 3.40
N ASP A 358 15.97 8.80 4.23
CA ASP A 358 17.14 9.70 4.23
C ASP A 358 18.29 9.22 5.12
N SER A 359 18.09 8.10 5.81
CA SER A 359 19.06 7.55 6.73
C SER A 359 18.87 6.04 6.91
N ILE A 360 19.96 5.33 7.21
CA ILE A 360 19.92 3.89 7.51
C ILE A 360 18.99 3.61 8.72
N GLN A 361 19.02 4.48 9.74
CA GLN A 361 18.09 4.34 10.86
C GLN A 361 16.64 4.41 10.40
N GLY A 362 16.29 5.45 9.64
CA GLY A 362 14.93 5.67 9.16
C GLY A 362 14.42 4.49 8.33
N ILE A 363 15.27 3.94 7.45
CA ILE A 363 14.96 2.74 6.66
C ILE A 363 14.69 1.54 7.60
N CYS A 364 15.54 1.30 8.60
CA CYS A 364 15.33 0.22 9.57
C CYS A 364 14.03 0.39 10.38
N GLN A 365 13.64 1.63 10.71
CA GLN A 365 12.37 1.92 11.38
C GLN A 365 11.18 1.59 10.48
N ILE A 366 11.23 2.02 9.21
CA ILE A 366 10.20 1.72 8.20
C ILE A 366 10.03 0.20 8.04
N ILE A 367 11.12 -0.54 7.87
CA ILE A 367 11.10 -2.00 7.72
C ILE A 367 10.46 -2.66 8.95
N THR A 368 10.87 -2.23 10.16
CA THR A 368 10.33 -2.77 11.42
C THR A 368 8.82 -2.56 11.52
N VAL A 369 8.32 -1.37 11.18
CA VAL A 369 6.88 -1.09 11.20
C VAL A 369 6.12 -1.85 10.12
N ILE A 370 6.65 -1.96 8.90
CA ILE A 370 6.02 -2.78 7.83
C ILE A 370 5.93 -4.24 8.27
N GLN A 371 7.00 -4.80 8.86
CA GLN A 371 7.01 -6.16 9.38
C GLN A 371 6.00 -6.34 10.52
N ARG A 372 5.85 -5.35 11.39
CA ARG A 372 4.80 -5.36 12.43
C ARG A 372 3.39 -5.37 11.85
N LEU A 373 3.13 -4.56 10.83
CA LEU A 373 1.84 -4.55 10.15
C LEU A 373 1.59 -5.84 9.36
N ALA A 374 2.65 -6.51 8.88
CA ALA A 374 2.56 -7.86 8.32
C ALA A 374 2.18 -8.89 9.41
N THR A 375 2.78 -8.82 10.60
CA THR A 375 2.39 -9.63 11.76
C THR A 375 0.91 -9.41 12.11
N TRP A 376 0.46 -8.15 12.22
CA TRP A 376 -0.96 -7.85 12.45
C TRP A 376 -1.86 -8.40 11.33
N SER A 377 -1.41 -8.33 10.07
CA SER A 377 -2.16 -8.87 8.93
C SER A 377 -2.37 -10.38 9.07
N ALA A 378 -1.33 -11.13 9.43
CA ALA A 378 -1.37 -12.59 9.52
C ALA A 378 -1.98 -13.11 10.84
N GLU A 379 -1.80 -12.41 11.95
CA GLU A 379 -2.16 -12.90 13.29
C GLU A 379 -3.42 -12.24 13.87
N SER A 380 -3.94 -11.18 13.26
CA SER A 380 -5.16 -10.50 13.73
C SER A 380 -6.18 -10.34 12.60
N HIS A 381 -5.79 -9.71 11.49
CA HIS A 381 -6.73 -9.47 10.40
C HIS A 381 -7.14 -10.76 9.71
N TRP A 382 -6.18 -11.64 9.38
CA TRP A 382 -6.48 -12.89 8.71
C TRP A 382 -7.36 -13.84 9.54
N PRO A 383 -7.06 -14.12 10.83
CA PRO A 383 -7.94 -14.94 11.67
C PRO A 383 -9.36 -14.37 11.79
N TRP A 384 -9.49 -13.04 11.95
CA TRP A 384 -10.80 -12.38 11.93
C TRP A 384 -11.53 -12.59 10.59
N PHE A 385 -10.82 -12.46 9.47
CA PHE A 385 -11.39 -12.64 8.13
C PHE A 385 -11.84 -14.08 7.90
N GLN A 386 -11.04 -15.05 8.35
CA GLN A 386 -11.40 -16.48 8.31
C GLN A 386 -12.69 -16.74 9.10
N GLN A 387 -12.71 -16.35 10.37
CA GLN A 387 -13.85 -16.59 11.24
C GLN A 387 -15.13 -15.92 10.73
N THR A 388 -15.03 -14.67 10.27
CA THR A 388 -16.20 -13.83 9.99
C THR A 388 -16.68 -13.94 8.54
N VAL A 389 -15.76 -13.98 7.58
CA VAL A 389 -16.08 -13.91 6.14
C VAL A 389 -16.04 -15.28 5.49
N LEU A 390 -15.08 -16.14 5.87
CA LEU A 390 -15.04 -17.52 5.36
C LEU A 390 -15.97 -18.46 6.15
N GLY A 391 -16.28 -18.12 7.40
CA GLY A 391 -17.02 -18.95 8.36
C GLY A 391 -16.18 -20.09 8.93
N ASP A 392 -16.79 -20.98 9.71
CA ASP A 392 -16.18 -22.21 10.26
C ASP A 392 -15.86 -23.27 9.17
N ALA A 393 -15.34 -22.84 8.03
CA ALA A 393 -14.68 -23.70 7.05
C ALA A 393 -13.41 -24.29 7.69
N THR A 394 -13.63 -25.28 8.54
CA THR A 394 -12.69 -26.12 9.30
C THR A 394 -11.72 -26.92 8.41
N PHE A 395 -11.75 -26.68 7.09
CA PHE A 395 -10.90 -27.29 6.08
C PHE A 395 -9.48 -26.74 6.02
N LEU A 396 -9.13 -25.74 6.84
CA LEU A 396 -7.75 -25.27 7.02
C LEU A 396 -7.06 -25.85 8.27
N SER A 397 -7.74 -26.76 8.97
CA SER A 397 -7.21 -27.52 10.10
C SER A 397 -7.40 -29.01 9.87
N GLU A 398 -6.57 -29.63 9.03
CA GLU A 398 -6.35 -31.08 9.11
C GLU A 398 -5.09 -31.38 9.95
N PRO A 399 -5.11 -32.40 10.84
CA PRO A 399 -3.97 -32.73 11.68
C PRO A 399 -2.85 -33.41 10.88
N ALA A 400 -1.62 -33.18 11.33
CA ALA A 400 -0.42 -33.86 10.87
C ALA A 400 -0.53 -35.38 11.07
N GLU A 401 -0.13 -36.11 10.03
CA GLU A 401 0.43 -37.47 10.05
C GLU A 401 -0.35 -38.55 10.83
N THR A 402 -1.21 -39.29 10.14
CA THR A 402 -1.29 -40.73 10.41
C THR A 402 -0.13 -41.42 9.70
N SER A 403 0.99 -41.55 10.40
CA SER A 403 1.99 -42.58 10.09
C SER A 403 1.29 -43.93 10.17
N GLY A 404 0.90 -44.46 9.00
CA GLY A 404 0.36 -45.80 8.88
C GLY A 404 1.41 -46.80 9.32
N SER A 405 1.26 -47.31 10.55
CA SER A 405 1.80 -48.59 10.96
C SER A 405 1.29 -49.66 9.99
N LYS A 406 2.16 -50.12 9.08
CA LYS A 406 2.03 -51.45 8.50
C LYS A 406 2.97 -52.38 9.25
N THR A 407 2.44 -52.95 10.32
CA THR A 407 2.82 -54.28 10.78
C THR A 407 2.18 -55.33 9.89
N GLU A 408 3.00 -56.32 9.55
CA GLU A 408 2.71 -57.72 9.22
C GLU A 408 2.30 -58.11 7.78
N GLY A 409 3.05 -59.11 7.29
CA GLY A 409 2.98 -59.76 5.99
C GLY A 409 4.33 -60.36 5.63
#